data_AF-A0A081BVM8-F1
#
_entry.id   AF-A0A081BVM8-F1
#
_cell.length_a   1.000
_cell.length_b   1.000
_cell.length_c   1.000
_cell.angle_alpha   90.00
_cell.angle_beta   90.00
_cell.angle_gamma   90.00
#
_symmetry.space_group_name_H-M   'P 1'
#
loop_
_entity.id
_entity.type
_entity.pdbx_description
1 polymer ?
#
loop_
_entity_poly.entity_id
_entity_poly.type
_entity_poly.pdbx_seq_one_letter_code
_entity_poly.pdbx_strand_id
1 'polypeptide(L)'
;MLAKGSLTSKTSEEGDIRKALTEARLVDCIVNLPAKLFLNTQIPACLWFVSRNKANGKFRNRIDEILFIDARNEGHLINRRTRELSAADIQKIARTYHAWRNPNGSYEDVKGFCNSASLERVRELDYVLTPGRYVGLPEDEEDFDFKERFTSLKAEFEAQLQEETRLNTLILENLQKIEV
;
A
#
# COMPACT_ATOMS: atom_id res chain seq x y z
N MET A 1 5.13 14.53 2.33
CA MET A 1 4.55 13.49 1.46
C MET A 1 5.70 12.68 0.89
N LEU A 2 5.65 11.36 0.96
CA LEU A 2 6.74 10.48 0.53
C LEU A 2 6.24 9.53 -0.56
N ALA A 3 7.16 9.06 -1.41
CA ALA A 3 6.86 8.01 -2.37
C ALA A 3 6.51 6.70 -1.64
N LYS A 4 5.58 5.91 -2.19
CA LYS A 4 5.15 4.63 -1.58
C LYS A 4 6.30 3.67 -1.26
N GLY A 5 7.40 3.75 -2.00
CA GLY A 5 8.61 2.95 -1.75
C GLY A 5 9.17 3.09 -0.33
N SER A 6 8.99 4.24 0.35
CA SER A 6 9.50 4.43 1.72
C SER A 6 8.86 3.49 2.75
N LEU A 7 7.69 2.93 2.45
CA LEU A 7 6.95 2.03 3.34
C LEU A 7 7.48 0.58 3.32
N THR A 8 8.25 0.20 2.30
CA THR A 8 8.65 -1.20 2.04
C THR A 8 10.11 -1.36 1.68
N SER A 9 10.76 -0.31 1.19
CA SER A 9 12.13 -0.35 0.70
C SER A 9 13.09 -0.87 1.78
N LYS A 10 13.96 -1.79 1.35
CA LYS A 10 15.12 -2.30 2.10
C LYS A 10 16.44 -1.81 1.49
N THR A 11 16.38 -1.01 0.44
CA THR A 11 17.57 -0.42 -0.19
C THR A 11 18.13 0.70 0.68
N SER A 12 19.45 0.81 0.75
CA SER A 12 20.17 1.97 1.31
C SER A 12 19.76 2.37 2.74
N GLU A 13 19.68 1.41 3.67
CA GLU A 13 19.37 1.62 5.11
C GLU A 13 17.99 2.24 5.43
N GLU A 14 17.14 2.48 4.42
CA GLU A 14 15.79 3.05 4.64
C GLU A 14 14.92 2.16 5.54
N GLY A 15 15.15 0.85 5.50
CA GLY A 15 14.51 -0.11 6.40
C GLY A 15 14.87 0.13 7.87
N ASP A 16 16.14 0.41 8.15
CA ASP A 16 16.64 0.66 9.51
C ASP A 16 16.14 2.00 10.04
N ILE A 17 16.09 3.03 9.19
CA ILE A 17 15.49 4.33 9.55
C ILE A 17 14.00 4.14 9.90
N ARG A 18 13.25 3.41 9.07
CA ARG A 18 11.82 3.13 9.32
C ARG A 18 11.60 2.35 10.60
N LYS A 19 12.43 1.34 10.85
CA LYS A 19 12.44 0.58 12.10
C LYS A 19 12.73 1.49 13.29
N ALA A 20 13.77 2.32 13.22
CA ALA A 20 14.14 3.25 14.28
C ALA A 20 13.02 4.26 14.60
N LEU A 21 12.39 4.85 13.58
CA LEU A 21 11.26 5.76 13.76
C LEU A 21 10.06 5.09 14.43
N THR A 22 9.79 3.85 14.05
CA THR A 22 8.69 3.03 14.57
C THR A 22 8.95 2.64 16.04
N GLU A 23 10.15 2.15 16.35
CA GLU A 23 10.54 1.78 17.73
C GLU A 23 10.63 2.99 18.67
N ALA A 24 11.01 4.16 18.14
CA ALA A 24 10.97 5.43 18.86
C ALA A 24 9.54 5.96 19.07
N ARG A 25 8.49 5.23 18.64
CA ARG A 25 7.07 5.60 18.76
C ARG A 25 6.75 6.94 18.13
N LEU A 26 7.49 7.32 17.09
CA LEU A 26 7.31 8.60 16.42
C LEU A 26 6.22 8.53 15.35
N VAL A 27 6.02 7.35 14.76
CA VAL A 27 4.97 7.15 13.75
C VAL A 27 3.60 7.09 14.44
N ASP A 28 2.70 7.99 14.04
CA ASP A 28 1.34 8.11 14.58
C ASP A 28 0.31 7.52 13.60
N CYS A 29 0.43 7.87 12.31
CA CYS A 29 -0.47 7.38 11.28
C CYS A 29 0.23 7.33 9.91
N ILE A 30 -0.12 6.33 9.10
CA ILE A 30 0.27 6.20 7.70
C ILE A 30 -0.99 6.18 6.83
N VAL A 31 -1.01 7.03 5.80
CA VAL A 31 -2.09 7.06 4.81
C VAL A 31 -1.54 6.74 3.43
N ASN A 32 -2.02 5.66 2.82
CA ASN A 32 -1.79 5.41 1.40
C ASN A 32 -2.76 6.23 0.57
N LEU A 33 -2.25 7.03 -0.36
CA LEU A 33 -3.07 7.81 -1.27
C LEU A 33 -3.27 7.07 -2.60
N PRO A 34 -4.31 7.45 -3.37
CA PRO A 34 -4.49 6.96 -4.73
C PRO A 34 -3.29 7.21 -5.65
N ALA A 35 -3.17 6.38 -6.68
CA ALA A 35 -2.33 6.67 -7.82
C ALA A 35 -2.87 7.88 -8.59
N LYS A 36 -2.04 8.44 -9.49
CA LYS A 36 -2.45 9.49 -10.45
C LYS A 36 -2.88 10.83 -9.85
N LEU A 37 -2.53 11.12 -8.59
CA LEU A 37 -2.79 12.42 -7.98
C LEU A 37 -1.86 13.53 -8.50
N PHE A 38 -0.69 13.17 -9.04
CA PHE A 38 0.28 14.13 -9.57
C PHE A 38 0.21 14.16 -11.10
N LEU A 39 0.25 15.36 -11.67
CA LEU A 39 0.21 15.58 -13.12
C LEU A 39 1.38 14.89 -13.85
N ASN A 40 2.56 14.85 -13.20
CA ASN A 40 3.81 14.43 -13.84
C ASN A 40 4.24 13.00 -13.48
N THR A 41 3.60 12.35 -12.51
CA THR A 41 3.93 10.97 -12.12
C THR A 41 2.70 10.19 -11.70
N GLN A 42 2.62 8.94 -12.16
CA GLN A 42 1.53 8.03 -11.83
C GLN A 42 1.80 7.27 -10.51
N ILE A 43 2.97 7.46 -9.91
CA ILE A 43 3.38 6.75 -8.69
C ILE A 43 2.48 7.16 -7.51
N PRO A 44 1.90 6.20 -6.77
CA PRO A 44 1.14 6.49 -5.56
C PRO A 44 2.03 7.14 -4.49
N ALA A 45 1.48 8.10 -3.76
CA ALA A 45 2.12 8.72 -2.62
C ALA A 45 1.57 8.17 -1.29
N CYS A 46 2.30 8.42 -0.22
CA CYS A 46 1.82 8.21 1.14
C CYS A 46 2.06 9.44 2.01
N LEU A 47 1.23 9.58 3.04
CA LEU A 47 1.39 10.58 4.10
C LEU A 47 1.85 9.88 5.37
N TRP A 48 2.86 10.46 5.99
CA TRP A 48 3.38 10.05 7.29
C TRP A 48 3.02 11.12 8.30
N PHE A 49 2.25 10.74 9.32
CA PHE A 49 1.99 11.58 10.47
C PHE A 49 2.94 11.16 11.58
N VAL A 50 3.74 12.11 12.03
CA VAL A 50 4.77 11.89 13.05
C VAL A 50 4.41 12.72 14.28
N SER A 51 4.47 12.11 15.46
CA SER A 51 4.20 12.77 16.73
C SER A 51 5.26 12.39 17.76
N ARG A 52 5.88 13.40 18.38
CA ARG A 52 6.86 13.19 19.47
C ARG A 52 6.22 12.84 20.81
N ASN A 53 4.92 13.11 20.98
CA ASN A 53 4.21 12.83 22.22
C ASN A 53 2.78 12.35 21.93
N LYS A 54 2.60 11.04 22.08
CA LYS A 54 1.35 10.32 21.83
C LYS A 54 0.50 10.11 23.10
N ALA A 55 0.98 10.58 24.26
CA ALA A 55 0.26 10.58 25.55
C ALA A 55 0.43 11.93 26.27
N ASN A 56 -0.03 12.99 25.62
CA ASN A 56 0.14 14.37 26.10
C ASN A 56 -1.04 14.88 26.96
N GLY A 57 -1.96 14.00 27.36
CA GLY A 57 -3.17 14.35 28.12
C GLY A 57 -4.28 15.06 27.32
N LYS A 58 -3.99 15.61 26.13
CA LYS A 58 -4.97 16.25 25.26
C LYS A 58 -5.71 15.25 24.35
N PHE A 59 -5.00 14.21 23.94
CA PHE A 59 -5.50 13.15 23.06
C PHE A 59 -5.49 11.81 23.78
N ARG A 60 -6.15 10.80 23.21
CA ARG A 60 -6.07 9.45 23.79
C ARG A 60 -4.63 8.95 23.77
N ASN A 61 -4.30 8.10 24.74
CA ASN A 61 -3.02 7.40 24.74
C ASN A 61 -3.00 6.40 23.57
N ARG A 62 -2.00 6.53 22.71
CA ARG A 62 -1.80 5.70 21.52
C ARG A 62 -0.34 5.38 21.27
N ILE A 63 0.49 5.44 22.33
CA ILE A 63 1.96 5.33 22.24
C ILE A 63 2.39 4.11 21.41
N ASP A 64 1.83 2.93 21.70
CA ASP A 64 2.19 1.66 21.06
C ASP A 64 1.24 1.26 19.90
N GLU A 65 0.51 2.23 19.34
CA GLU A 65 -0.42 2.01 18.24
C GLU A 65 -0.08 2.88 17.03
N ILE A 66 -0.28 2.35 15.83
CA ILE A 66 -0.15 3.08 14.58
C ILE A 66 -1.45 2.93 13.80
N LEU A 67 -2.02 4.06 13.37
CA LEU A 67 -3.18 4.04 12.49
C LEU A 67 -2.75 3.88 11.03
N PHE A 68 -3.28 2.87 10.37
CA PHE A 68 -3.15 2.68 8.93
C PHE A 68 -4.45 3.05 8.23
N ILE A 69 -4.39 3.93 7.24
CA ILE A 69 -5.52 4.27 6.36
C ILE A 69 -5.13 3.96 4.92
N ASP A 70 -5.93 3.14 4.24
CA ASP A 70 -5.78 2.81 2.84
C ASP A 70 -6.82 3.55 2.00
N ALA A 71 -6.44 4.74 1.54
CA ALA A 71 -7.28 5.57 0.70
C ALA A 71 -7.01 5.34 -0.80
N ARG A 72 -6.37 4.24 -1.21
CA ARG A 72 -5.97 4.03 -2.62
C ARG A 72 -7.13 4.05 -3.61
N ASN A 73 -8.32 3.69 -3.15
CA ASN A 73 -9.54 3.61 -3.96
C ASN A 73 -10.37 4.90 -3.93
N GLU A 74 -10.02 5.86 -3.06
CA GLU A 74 -10.72 7.14 -2.94
C GLU A 74 -10.46 8.06 -4.14
N GLY A 75 -11.31 9.08 -4.31
CA GLY A 75 -11.20 10.04 -5.40
C GLY A 75 -11.78 9.56 -6.72
N HIS A 76 -11.80 10.46 -7.71
CA HIS A 76 -12.39 10.22 -9.02
C HIS A 76 -11.45 10.66 -10.14
N LEU A 77 -11.55 10.01 -11.29
CA LEU A 77 -10.77 10.39 -12.47
C LEU A 77 -11.39 11.63 -13.10
N ILE A 78 -10.64 12.73 -13.12
CA ILE A 78 -11.01 13.92 -13.88
C ILE A 78 -10.61 13.78 -15.36
N ASN A 79 -9.65 12.89 -15.64
CA ASN A 79 -9.30 12.43 -16.99
C ASN A 79 -8.62 11.05 -16.90
N ARG A 80 -8.25 10.44 -18.04
CA ARG A 80 -7.64 9.09 -18.10
C ARG A 80 -6.33 8.95 -17.28
N ARG A 81 -5.62 10.05 -17.04
CA ARG A 81 -4.29 10.11 -16.42
C ARG A 81 -4.26 10.81 -15.06
N THR A 82 -5.33 11.46 -14.63
CA THR A 82 -5.35 12.26 -13.40
C THR A 82 -6.56 11.93 -12.54
N ARG A 83 -6.28 11.68 -11.27
CA ARG A 83 -7.27 11.48 -10.22
C ARG A 83 -7.28 12.68 -9.28
N GLU A 84 -8.45 13.05 -8.79
CA GLU A 84 -8.64 14.11 -7.81
C GLU A 84 -9.38 13.54 -6.59
N LEU A 85 -8.96 13.98 -5.39
CA LEU A 85 -9.71 13.74 -4.17
C LEU A 85 -10.74 14.85 -4.01
N SER A 86 -12.01 14.46 -3.91
CA SER A 86 -13.08 15.39 -3.56
C SER A 86 -12.95 15.86 -2.11
N ALA A 87 -13.64 16.96 -1.78
CA ALA A 87 -13.73 17.42 -0.41
C ALA A 87 -14.31 16.34 0.53
N ALA A 88 -15.21 15.48 0.04
CA ALA A 88 -15.77 14.38 0.81
C ALA A 88 -14.71 13.30 1.12
N ASP A 89 -13.87 12.94 0.15
CA ASP A 89 -12.78 11.97 0.35
C ASP A 89 -11.78 12.47 1.41
N ILE A 90 -11.38 13.73 1.30
CA ILE A 90 -10.48 14.38 2.26
C ILE A 90 -11.11 14.40 3.65
N GLN A 91 -12.40 14.76 3.75
CA GLN A 91 -13.12 14.75 5.02
C GLN A 91 -13.23 13.34 5.62
N LYS A 92 -13.46 12.31 4.81
CA LYS A 92 -13.51 10.92 5.26
C LYS A 92 -12.19 10.51 5.92
N ILE A 93 -11.07 10.75 5.24
CA ILE A 93 -9.72 10.45 5.76
C ILE A 93 -9.44 11.25 7.05
N ALA A 94 -9.71 12.56 7.03
CA ALA A 94 -9.46 13.44 8.18
C ALA A 94 -10.33 13.06 9.39
N ARG A 95 -11.62 12.81 9.19
CA ARG A 95 -12.55 12.38 10.26
C ARG A 95 -12.11 11.06 10.86
N THR A 96 -11.64 10.11 10.04
CA THR A 96 -11.13 8.82 10.52
C THR A 96 -9.92 9.01 11.46
N TYR A 97 -8.93 9.82 11.06
CA TYR A 97 -7.79 10.14 11.92
C TYR A 97 -8.21 10.86 13.21
N HIS A 98 -9.14 11.81 13.13
CA HIS A 98 -9.61 12.55 14.30
C HIS A 98 -10.46 11.71 15.26
N ALA A 99 -11.32 10.84 14.73
CA ALA A 99 -12.06 9.86 15.52
C ALA A 99 -11.09 8.91 16.24
N TRP A 100 -10.07 8.42 15.53
CA TRP A 100 -9.05 7.57 16.14
C TRP A 100 -8.23 8.31 17.21
N ARG A 101 -7.83 9.56 16.98
CA ARG A 101 -6.89 10.25 17.88
C ARG A 101 -7.53 10.79 19.16
N ASN A 102 -8.80 11.18 19.13
CA ASN A 102 -9.44 11.89 20.23
C ASN A 102 -10.01 10.93 21.29
N PRO A 103 -10.00 11.26 22.59
CA PRO A 103 -10.53 10.40 23.65
C PRO A 103 -12.01 10.02 23.49
N ASN A 104 -12.80 10.94 22.93
CA ASN A 104 -14.25 10.76 22.73
C ASN A 104 -14.59 10.49 21.26
N GLY A 105 -13.61 10.08 20.45
CA GLY A 105 -13.85 9.75 19.05
C GLY A 105 -14.45 8.36 18.88
N SER A 106 -15.41 8.23 17.98
CA SER A 106 -16.06 6.96 17.65
C SER A 106 -15.30 6.24 16.52
N TYR A 107 -14.12 5.71 16.84
CA TYR A 107 -13.30 4.96 15.88
C TYR A 107 -13.61 3.47 15.90
N GLU A 108 -13.62 2.87 14.72
CA GLU A 108 -13.65 1.42 14.51
C GLU A 108 -12.74 1.03 13.34
N ASP A 109 -12.22 -0.19 13.36
CA ASP A 109 -11.48 -0.74 12.24
C ASP A 109 -12.44 -1.10 11.10
N VAL A 110 -12.10 -0.69 9.88
CA VAL A 110 -12.92 -0.95 8.68
C VAL A 110 -12.06 -1.70 7.67
N LYS A 111 -12.48 -2.92 7.34
CA LYS A 111 -11.79 -3.77 6.37
C LYS A 111 -11.61 -3.05 5.03
N GLY A 112 -10.40 -3.12 4.49
CA GLY A 112 -10.02 -2.45 3.25
C GLY A 112 -9.82 -0.94 3.35
N PHE A 113 -10.08 -0.30 4.50
CA PHE A 113 -9.99 1.16 4.65
C PHE A 113 -9.12 1.62 5.82
N CYS A 114 -9.35 1.18 7.06
CA CYS A 114 -8.52 1.60 8.18
C CYS A 114 -8.36 0.53 9.26
N ASN A 115 -7.18 0.51 9.89
CA ASN A 115 -6.87 -0.40 10.99
C ASN A 115 -5.88 0.24 11.97
N SER A 116 -6.14 0.13 13.26
CA SER A 116 -5.20 0.51 14.32
C SER A 116 -4.41 -0.71 14.75
N ALA A 117 -3.13 -0.77 14.39
CA ALA A 117 -2.28 -1.92 14.72
C ALA A 117 -1.33 -1.60 15.88
N SER A 118 -1.05 -2.61 16.70
CA SER A 118 -0.03 -2.53 17.73
C SER A 118 1.38 -2.50 17.13
N LEU A 119 2.31 -1.93 17.89
CA LEU A 119 3.73 -1.94 17.54
C LEU A 119 4.25 -3.37 17.36
N GLU A 120 3.79 -4.32 18.19
CA GLU A 120 4.14 -5.74 18.11
C GLU A 120 3.75 -6.33 16.74
N ARG A 121 2.53 -6.06 16.26
CA ARG A 121 2.08 -6.51 14.93
C ARG A 121 2.93 -5.92 13.81
N VAL A 122 3.40 -4.67 13.98
CA VAL A 122 4.31 -4.03 13.02
C VAL A 122 5.68 -4.71 13.02
N ARG A 123 6.20 -5.15 14.18
CA ARG A 123 7.44 -5.94 14.27
C ARG A 123 7.31 -7.29 13.58
N GLU A 124 6.20 -8.00 13.78
CA GLU A 124 5.90 -9.29 13.13
C GLU A 124 5.88 -9.15 11.60
N LEU A 125 5.45 -7.99 11.09
CA LEU A 125 5.44 -7.66 9.67
C LEU A 125 6.73 -7.00 9.18
N ASP A 126 7.84 -7.20 9.90
CA ASP A 126 9.19 -6.72 9.53
C ASP A 126 9.24 -5.21 9.23
N TYR A 127 8.49 -4.43 10.03
CA TYR A 127 8.37 -2.98 9.91
C TYR A 127 7.88 -2.51 8.53
N VAL A 128 7.18 -3.36 7.77
CA VAL A 128 6.53 -2.94 6.53
C VAL A 128 5.30 -2.10 6.89
N LEU A 129 5.32 -0.82 6.54
CA LEU A 129 4.28 0.14 6.95
C LEU A 129 3.21 0.36 5.88
N THR A 130 3.00 -0.57 4.96
CA THR A 130 1.97 -0.42 3.91
C THR A 130 0.58 -0.72 4.48
N PRO A 131 -0.37 0.25 4.54
CA PRO A 131 -1.72 0.05 5.05
C PRO A 131 -2.43 -1.22 4.59
N GLY A 132 -2.31 -1.60 3.31
CA GLY A 132 -2.91 -2.83 2.78
C GLY A 132 -2.53 -4.13 3.49
N ARG A 133 -1.41 -4.17 4.23
CA ARG A 133 -1.02 -5.32 5.08
C ARG A 133 -1.81 -5.41 6.40
N TYR A 134 -2.42 -4.31 6.82
CA TYR A 134 -3.10 -4.17 8.11
C TYR A 134 -4.61 -4.15 7.96
N VAL A 135 -5.12 -3.44 6.94
CA VAL A 135 -6.57 -3.22 6.75
C VAL A 135 -7.31 -4.41 6.13
N GLY A 136 -6.59 -5.38 5.57
CA GLY A 136 -7.20 -6.52 4.87
C GLY A 136 -7.90 -6.13 3.56
N LEU A 137 -8.71 -7.03 3.03
CA LEU A 137 -9.55 -6.79 1.85
C LEU A 137 -10.96 -6.34 2.29
N PRO A 138 -11.63 -5.45 1.53
CA PRO A 138 -13.04 -5.14 1.76
C PRO A 138 -13.89 -6.42 1.75
N GLU A 139 -14.99 -6.45 2.50
CA GLU A 139 -15.89 -7.61 2.49
C GLU A 139 -16.59 -7.81 1.13
N ASP A 140 -16.68 -6.75 0.32
CA ASP A 140 -17.32 -6.77 -1.00
C ASP A 140 -16.44 -7.36 -2.14
N GLU A 141 -15.28 -7.95 -1.84
CA GLU A 141 -14.54 -8.77 -2.82
C GLU A 141 -15.08 -10.22 -2.87
N GLU A 142 -16.41 -10.40 -2.97
CA GLU A 142 -16.99 -11.70 -3.34
C GLU A 142 -16.70 -12.07 -4.82
N ASP A 143 -16.20 -11.13 -5.64
CA ASP A 143 -15.87 -11.33 -7.06
C ASP A 143 -14.37 -11.60 -7.35
N PHE A 144 -13.49 -11.63 -6.33
CA PHE A 144 -12.09 -12.00 -6.55
C PHE A 144 -11.90 -13.52 -6.43
N ASP A 145 -12.28 -14.28 -7.47
CA ASP A 145 -11.93 -15.69 -7.56
C ASP A 145 -10.42 -15.82 -7.85
N PHE A 146 -9.63 -15.86 -6.78
CA PHE A 146 -8.19 -16.10 -6.84
C PHE A 146 -7.87 -17.38 -7.60
N LYS A 147 -8.69 -18.42 -7.46
CA LYS A 147 -8.44 -19.72 -8.08
C LYS A 147 -8.64 -19.63 -9.59
N GLU A 148 -9.70 -18.97 -10.06
CA GLU A 148 -9.92 -18.72 -11.48
C GLU A 148 -8.79 -17.86 -12.07
N ARG A 149 -8.46 -16.73 -11.42
CA ARG A 149 -7.40 -15.83 -11.89
C ARG A 149 -6.03 -16.50 -11.94
N PHE A 150 -5.68 -17.23 -10.89
CA PHE A 150 -4.41 -17.97 -10.83
C PHE A 150 -4.36 -19.06 -11.91
N THR A 151 -5.46 -19.77 -12.13
CA THR A 151 -5.55 -20.81 -13.17
C THR A 151 -5.37 -20.20 -14.57
N SER A 152 -6.04 -19.09 -14.84
CA SER A 152 -5.90 -18.35 -16.10
C SER A 152 -4.48 -17.86 -16.33
N LEU A 153 -3.85 -17.22 -15.33
CA LEU A 153 -2.46 -16.77 -15.42
C LEU A 153 -1.47 -17.92 -15.61
N LYS A 154 -1.68 -19.05 -14.93
CA LYS A 154 -0.85 -20.26 -15.07
C LYS A 154 -0.92 -20.82 -16.49
N ALA A 155 -2.12 -20.90 -17.07
CA ALA A 155 -2.29 -21.37 -18.43
C ALA A 155 -1.61 -20.43 -19.45
N GLU A 156 -1.73 -19.12 -19.26
CA GLU A 156 -1.04 -18.12 -20.11
C GLU A 156 0.48 -18.28 -20.02
N PHE A 157 1.01 -18.43 -18.81
CA PHE A 157 2.44 -18.63 -18.59
C PHE A 157 2.96 -19.93 -19.24
N GLU A 158 2.22 -21.03 -19.12
CA GLU A 158 2.57 -22.30 -19.77
C GLU A 158 2.56 -22.20 -21.29
N ALA A 159 1.61 -21.48 -21.88
CA ALA A 159 1.57 -21.21 -23.32
C ALA A 159 2.78 -20.37 -23.78
N GLN A 160 3.17 -19.37 -22.99
CA GLN A 160 4.36 -18.55 -23.28
C GLN A 160 5.66 -19.36 -23.24
N LEU A 161 5.79 -20.32 -22.32
CA LEU A 161 6.95 -21.23 -22.26
C LEU A 161 7.04 -22.13 -23.51
N GLN A 162 5.91 -22.64 -23.98
CA GLN A 162 5.88 -23.45 -25.21
C GLN A 162 6.30 -22.63 -26.44
N GLU A 163 5.80 -21.40 -26.54
CA GLU A 163 6.16 -20.50 -27.63
C GLU A 163 7.63 -20.09 -27.59
N GLU A 164 8.18 -19.85 -26.39
CA GLU A 164 9.61 -19.59 -26.19
C GLU A 164 10.47 -20.74 -26.72
N THR A 165 10.12 -21.99 -26.38
CA THR A 165 10.86 -23.17 -26.84
C THR A 165 10.80 -23.31 -28.37
N ARG A 166 9.63 -23.05 -28.96
CA ARG A 166 9.44 -23.07 -30.42
C ARG A 166 10.30 -22.01 -31.12
N LEU A 167 10.30 -20.78 -30.59
CA LEU A 167 11.07 -19.67 -31.13
C LEU A 167 12.58 -19.93 -31.00
N ASN A 168 13.05 -20.45 -29.87
CA ASN A 168 14.45 -20.82 -29.69
C ASN A 168 14.90 -21.88 -30.70
N THR A 169 14.07 -22.89 -30.94
CA THR A 169 14.35 -23.93 -31.95
C THR A 169 14.49 -23.31 -33.33
N LEU A 170 13.54 -22.44 -33.71
CA LEU A 170 13.57 -21.75 -35.01
C LEU A 170 14.79 -20.82 -35.16
N ILE A 171 15.20 -20.14 -34.09
CA ILE A 171 16.42 -19.31 -34.08
C ILE A 171 17.65 -20.17 -34.35
N LEU A 172 17.78 -21.31 -33.68
CA LEU A 172 18.91 -22.23 -33.89
C LEU A 172 18.94 -22.79 -35.32
N GLU A 173 17.79 -23.20 -35.86
CA GLU A 173 17.68 -23.67 -37.25
C GLU A 173 18.06 -22.59 -38.26
N ASN A 174 17.69 -21.34 -38.01
CA ASN A 174 18.02 -20.23 -38.91
C ASN A 174 19.50 -19.83 -38.80
N LEU A 175 20.10 -19.87 -37.61
CA LEU A 175 21.53 -19.63 -37.43
C LEU A 175 22.39 -20.66 -38.17
N GLN A 176 21.96 -21.93 -38.21
CA GLN A 176 22.65 -22.97 -38.98
C GLN A 176 22.67 -22.72 -40.50
N LYS A 177 21.71 -21.93 -41.02
CA LYS A 177 21.62 -21.60 -42.46
C LYS A 177 22.46 -20.39 -42.86
N ILE A 178 23.05 -19.68 -41.90
CA ILE A 178 23.91 -18.53 -42.16
C ILE A 178 25.35 -19.05 -42.28
N GLU A 179 25.90 -19.03 -43.49
CA GLU A 179 27.34 -19.24 -43.71
C GLU A 179 28.09 -17.95 -43.34
N VAL A 180 29.11 -18.09 -42.49
CA VAL A 180 30.09 -17.03 -42.14
C VAL A 180 31.40 -17.34 -42.82
#